data_AF-A0AA50VXP8-F1
#
_entry.id   AF-A0AA50VXP8-F1
#
_cell.length_a   1.000
_cell.length_b   1.000
_cell.length_c   1.000
_cell.angle_alpha   90.00
_cell.angle_beta   90.00
_cell.angle_gamma   90.00
#
_symmetry.space_group_name_H-M   'P 1'
#
loop_
_entity.id
_entity.type
_entity.pdbx_description
1 polymer ?
#
loop_
_entity_poly.entity_id
_entity_poly.type
_entity_poly.pdbx_seq_one_letter_code
_entity_poly.pdbx_strand_id
1 'polypeptide(L)'
;SFVGTAQYVSPDLLQNKANTRSSDLWAFGCILYQMISGLPPFHAATEFLTFQKILKVEYEFPEGFPAVAKDLVEKLLVLDHTKRLGADDVGDTYESIRNHPFFEGINWESIWDQTPP
;
A
#
# COMPACT_ATOMS: atom_id res chain seq x y z
N SER A 1 12.81 -17.92 10.67
CA SER A 1 11.82 -17.00 11.26
C SER A 1 11.35 -16.04 10.20
N PHE A 2 10.04 -15.88 10.06
CA PHE A 2 9.44 -14.82 9.26
C PHE A 2 9.71 -13.49 9.98
N VAL A 3 10.33 -12.52 9.31
CA VAL A 3 10.74 -11.25 9.91
C VAL A 3 9.95 -10.15 9.20
N GLY A 4 9.03 -9.53 9.92
CA GLY A 4 8.18 -8.45 9.39
C GLY A 4 7.10 -8.09 10.40
N THR A 5 6.73 -6.82 10.47
CA THR A 5 5.57 -6.40 11.27
C THR A 5 4.31 -6.88 10.56
N ALA A 6 3.54 -7.77 11.21
CA ALA A 6 2.43 -8.52 10.61
C ALA A 6 1.43 -7.68 9.79
N GLN A 7 1.30 -6.39 10.10
CA GLN A 7 0.34 -5.45 9.53
C GLN A 7 0.68 -4.97 8.11
N TYR A 8 1.94 -5.07 7.67
CA TYR A 8 2.40 -4.59 6.35
C TYR A 8 2.78 -5.73 5.41
N VAL A 9 2.60 -6.96 5.86
CA VAL A 9 2.96 -8.15 5.09
C VAL A 9 1.96 -8.33 3.94
N SER A 10 2.48 -8.56 2.73
CA SER A 10 1.65 -8.82 1.56
C SER A 10 1.05 -10.25 1.59
N PRO A 11 -0.12 -10.47 0.96
CA PRO A 11 -0.74 -11.79 0.91
C PRO A 11 0.12 -12.84 0.20
N ASP A 12 0.98 -12.42 -0.74
CA ASP A 12 1.89 -13.30 -1.48
C ASP A 12 3.04 -13.83 -0.62
N LEU A 13 3.58 -12.96 0.26
CA LEU A 13 4.59 -13.33 1.26
C LEU A 13 4.05 -14.39 2.23
N LEU A 14 2.80 -14.24 2.67
CA LEU A 14 2.14 -15.23 3.55
C LEU A 14 1.95 -16.59 2.86
N GLN A 15 1.81 -16.59 1.53
CA GLN A 15 1.64 -17.80 0.73
C GLN A 15 2.97 -18.39 0.23
N ASN A 16 4.12 -17.92 0.73
CA ASN A 16 5.47 -18.32 0.28
C ASN A 16 5.68 -18.17 -1.24
N LYS A 17 4.98 -17.23 -1.89
CA LYS A 17 5.30 -16.86 -3.27
C LYS A 17 6.54 -15.97 -3.26
N ALA A 18 7.36 -16.08 -4.31
CA ALA A 18 8.62 -15.35 -4.40
C ALA A 18 8.44 -13.85 -4.12
N ASN A 19 9.33 -13.28 -3.30
CA ASN A 19 9.37 -11.85 -3.01
C ASN A 19 9.43 -11.07 -4.33
N THR A 20 8.36 -10.35 -4.64
CA THR A 20 8.30 -9.48 -5.82
C THR A 20 8.36 -8.02 -5.38
N ARG A 21 8.83 -7.15 -6.28
CA ARG A 21 8.77 -5.68 -6.12
C ARG A 21 7.37 -5.20 -5.73
N SER A 22 6.32 -5.89 -6.19
CA SER A 22 4.93 -5.60 -5.82
C SER A 22 4.58 -5.81 -4.34
N SER A 23 5.38 -6.55 -3.55
CA SER A 23 5.18 -6.64 -2.10
C SER A 23 5.41 -5.30 -1.41
N ASP A 24 6.36 -4.49 -1.89
CA ASP A 24 6.61 -3.15 -1.35
C ASP A 24 5.46 -2.18 -1.70
N LEU A 25 4.81 -2.37 -2.86
CA LEU A 25 3.61 -1.62 -3.25
C LEU A 25 2.43 -1.86 -2.29
N TRP A 26 2.29 -3.10 -1.80
CA TRP A 26 1.29 -3.42 -0.77
C TRP A 26 1.61 -2.71 0.55
N ALA A 27 2.86 -2.80 1.01
CA ALA A 27 3.30 -2.11 2.23
C ALA A 27 3.11 -0.59 2.12
N PHE A 28 3.37 -0.02 0.94
CA PHE A 28 3.11 1.38 0.65
C PHE A 28 1.63 1.74 0.79
N GLY A 29 0.71 0.92 0.25
CA GLY A 29 -0.73 1.10 0.45
C GLY A 29 -1.14 1.06 1.92
N CYS A 30 -0.56 0.15 2.72
CA CYS A 30 -0.81 0.09 4.16
C CYS A 30 -0.33 1.35 4.90
N ILE A 31 0.87 1.86 4.56
CA ILE A 31 1.43 3.07 5.15
C ILE A 31 0.60 4.29 4.78
N LEU A 32 0.19 4.41 3.51
CA LEU A 32 -0.68 5.50 3.04
C LEU A 32 -2.01 5.52 3.80
N TYR A 33 -2.65 4.35 3.93
CA TYR A 33 -3.87 4.22 4.72
C TYR A 33 -3.65 4.65 6.18
N GLN A 34 -2.54 4.24 6.79
CA GLN A 34 -2.22 4.56 8.17
C GLN A 34 -1.89 6.03 8.40
N MET A 35 -1.19 6.69 7.48
CA MET A 35 -0.91 8.13 7.59
C MET A 35 -2.19 8.97 7.61
N ILE A 36 -3.23 8.51 6.94
CA ILE A 36 -4.51 9.24 6.83
C ILE A 36 -5.48 8.86 7.96
N SER A 37 -5.60 7.57 8.27
CA SER A 37 -6.57 7.06 9.25
C SER A 37 -6.03 6.95 10.68
N GLY A 38 -4.71 7.04 10.87
CA GLY A 38 -4.02 6.84 12.14
C GLY A 38 -3.78 5.38 12.54
N LEU A 39 -4.40 4.41 11.85
CA LEU A 39 -4.26 2.97 12.11
C LEU A 39 -3.98 2.21 10.81
N PRO A 40 -3.25 1.08 10.83
CA PRO A 40 -3.06 0.27 9.64
C PRO A 40 -4.37 -0.39 9.20
N PRO A 41 -4.55 -0.70 7.91
CA PRO A 41 -5.80 -1.25 7.38
C PRO A 41 -6.10 -2.64 7.95
N PHE A 42 -5.04 -3.44 8.15
CA PHE A 42 -5.14 -4.78 8.72
C PHE A 42 -4.62 -4.77 10.15
N HIS A 43 -5.55 -4.76 11.10
CA HIS A 43 -5.26 -4.90 12.52
C HIS A 43 -6.28 -5.83 13.19
N ALA A 44 -5.76 -6.69 14.06
CA ALA A 44 -6.54 -7.60 14.89
C ALA A 44 -5.78 -7.93 16.17
N ALA A 45 -6.45 -8.63 17.10
CA ALA A 45 -5.89 -8.99 18.41
C ALA A 45 -4.67 -9.93 18.33
N THR A 46 -4.52 -10.68 17.24
CA THR A 46 -3.39 -11.60 17.02
C THR A 46 -2.85 -11.46 15.60
N GLU A 47 -1.59 -11.85 15.40
CA GLU A 47 -0.96 -11.89 14.07
C GLU A 47 -1.72 -12.83 13.13
N PHE A 48 -2.16 -13.99 13.63
CA PHE A 48 -2.95 -14.94 12.86
C PHE A 48 -4.25 -14.31 12.31
N LEU A 49 -5.00 -13.58 13.15
CA LEU A 49 -6.21 -12.89 12.71
C LEU A 49 -5.88 -11.76 11.72
N THR A 50 -4.76 -11.08 11.90
CA THR A 50 -4.27 -10.05 10.96
C THR A 50 -3.97 -10.67 9.60
N PHE A 51 -3.29 -11.82 9.56
CA PHE A 51 -3.03 -12.57 8.33
C PHE A 51 -4.31 -13.03 7.65
N GLN A 52 -5.31 -13.47 8.41
CA GLN A 52 -6.62 -13.83 7.84
C GLN A 52 -7.30 -12.63 7.16
N LYS A 53 -7.24 -11.44 7.75
CA LYS A 53 -7.75 -10.22 7.13
C LYS A 53 -6.97 -9.85 5.87
N ILE A 54 -5.64 -9.93 5.89
CA ILE A 54 -4.78 -9.67 4.72
C ILE A 54 -5.13 -10.59 3.55
N LEU A 55 -5.25 -11.90 3.81
CA LEU A 55 -5.56 -12.90 2.78
C LEU A 55 -6.97 -12.74 2.19
N LYS A 56 -7.87 -12.04 2.89
CA LYS A 56 -9.23 -11.71 2.42
C LYS A 56 -9.36 -10.28 1.92
N VAL A 57 -8.33 -9.44 2.07
CA VAL A 57 -8.36 -7.98 1.85
C VAL A 57 -9.53 -7.36 2.62
N GLU A 58 -9.65 -7.74 3.88
CA GLU A 58 -10.73 -7.32 4.77
C GLU A 58 -10.29 -6.10 5.60
N TYR A 59 -10.67 -4.91 5.13
CA TYR A 59 -10.47 -3.63 5.81
C TYR A 59 -11.59 -2.65 5.41
N GLU A 60 -11.82 -1.62 6.21
CA GLU A 60 -12.83 -0.59 5.97
C GLU A 60 -12.21 0.79 6.13
N PHE A 61 -12.63 1.75 5.30
CA PHE A 61 -12.16 3.13 5.42
C PHE A 61 -12.98 3.89 6.49
N PRO A 62 -12.34 4.68 7.37
CA PRO A 62 -13.06 5.51 8.33
C PRO A 62 -13.87 6.61 7.62
N GLU A 63 -14.84 7.18 8.35
CA GLU A 63 -15.59 8.35 7.88
C GLU A 63 -14.63 9.54 7.63
N GLY A 64 -14.83 10.25 6.51
CA GLY A 64 -13.99 11.38 6.12
C GLY A 64 -12.69 11.02 5.41
N PHE A 65 -12.45 9.74 5.11
CA PHE A 65 -11.28 9.34 4.30
C PHE A 65 -11.37 9.98 2.89
N PRO A 66 -10.34 10.72 2.42
CA PRO A 66 -10.39 11.41 1.14
C PRO A 66 -10.61 10.43 -0.02
N ALA A 67 -11.59 10.72 -0.89
CA ALA A 67 -11.96 9.82 -1.99
C ALA A 67 -10.79 9.53 -2.94
N VAL A 68 -9.94 10.52 -3.20
CA VAL A 68 -8.76 10.37 -4.07
C VAL A 68 -7.69 9.48 -3.44
N ALA A 69 -7.52 9.54 -2.11
CA ALA A 69 -6.61 8.66 -1.39
C ALA A 69 -7.17 7.24 -1.31
N LYS A 70 -8.49 7.12 -1.14
CA LYS A 70 -9.20 5.84 -1.11
C LYS A 70 -8.96 5.07 -2.41
N ASP A 71 -9.14 5.73 -3.54
CA ASP A 71 -8.90 5.15 -4.88
C ASP A 71 -7.44 4.66 -5.04
N LEU A 72 -6.45 5.43 -4.55
CA LEU A 72 -5.05 4.98 -4.57
C LEU A 72 -4.82 3.74 -3.70
N VAL A 73 -5.33 3.75 -2.47
CA VAL A 73 -5.19 2.61 -1.54
C VAL A 73 -5.85 1.36 -2.10
N GLU A 74 -7.04 1.47 -2.68
CA GLU A 74 -7.75 0.34 -3.29
C GLU A 74 -6.98 -0.26 -4.47
N LYS A 75 -6.29 0.56 -5.28
CA LYS A 75 -5.44 0.11 -6.39
C LYS A 75 -4.10 -0.50 -5.94
N LEU A 76 -3.64 -0.22 -4.72
CA LEU A 76 -2.42 -0.78 -4.14
C LEU A 76 -2.69 -2.06 -3.33
N LEU A 77 -3.77 -2.08 -2.54
CA LEU A 77 -4.16 -3.20 -1.67
C LEU A 77 -4.97 -4.25 -2.44
N VAL A 78 -4.38 -4.76 -3.52
CA VAL A 78 -4.96 -5.82 -4.38
C VAL A 78 -4.31 -7.17 -4.07
N LEU A 79 -5.13 -8.23 -3.99
CA LEU A 79 -4.65 -9.61 -3.76
C LEU A 79 -3.64 -10.05 -4.81
N ASP A 80 -4.00 -9.84 -6.07
CA ASP A 80 -3.15 -10.17 -7.21
C ASP A 80 -2.02 -9.14 -7.32
N HIS A 81 -0.81 -9.56 -6.99
CA HIS A 81 0.38 -8.71 -7.00
C HIS A 81 0.71 -8.11 -8.37
N THR A 82 0.25 -8.74 -9.46
CA THR A 82 0.45 -8.23 -10.83
C THR A 82 -0.51 -7.11 -11.18
N LYS A 83 -1.64 -6.99 -10.47
CA LYS A 83 -2.67 -5.97 -10.72
C LYS A 83 -2.53 -4.73 -9.84
N ARG A 84 -1.53 -4.68 -8.97
CA ARG A 84 -1.28 -3.51 -8.12
C ARG A 84 -0.81 -2.36 -8.99
N LEU A 85 -1.28 -1.15 -8.73
CA LEU A 85 -0.78 0.05 -9.39
C LEU A 85 0.74 0.15 -9.20
N GLY A 86 1.48 0.31 -10.30
CA GLY A 86 2.95 0.31 -10.30
C GLY A 86 3.61 -1.06 -10.50
N ALA A 87 2.86 -2.17 -10.52
CA ALA A 87 3.42 -3.51 -10.72
C ALA A 87 3.93 -3.74 -12.14
N ASP A 88 3.24 -3.17 -13.14
CA ASP A 88 3.56 -3.27 -14.57
C ASP A 88 4.43 -2.11 -15.06
N ASP A 89 4.79 -1.16 -14.19
CA ASP A 89 5.60 -0.01 -14.57
C ASP A 89 7.01 -0.46 -14.99
N VAL A 90 7.45 0.05 -16.15
CA VAL A 90 8.75 -0.27 -16.72
C VAL A 90 9.80 0.71 -16.20
N GLY A 91 10.86 0.20 -15.60
CA GLY A 91 11.90 1.01 -14.94
C GLY A 91 11.63 1.22 -13.45
N ASP A 92 12.37 2.14 -12.82
CA ASP A 92 12.29 2.44 -11.38
C ASP A 92 11.54 3.75 -11.09
N THR A 93 10.76 4.25 -12.05
CA THR A 93 10.09 5.54 -11.98
C THR A 93 8.64 5.48 -11.47
N TYR A 94 8.02 4.31 -11.37
CA TYR A 94 6.65 4.13 -10.85
C TYR A 94 5.65 5.18 -11.39
N GLU A 95 5.66 5.42 -12.71
CA GLU A 95 4.90 6.51 -13.34
C GLU A 95 3.40 6.41 -13.09
N SER A 96 2.83 5.20 -13.04
CA SER A 96 1.39 5.02 -12.79
C SER A 96 0.99 5.48 -11.38
N ILE A 97 1.88 5.32 -10.39
CA ILE A 97 1.70 5.83 -9.04
C ILE A 97 1.91 7.35 -9.02
N ARG A 98 2.99 7.84 -9.62
CA ARG A 98 3.33 9.28 -9.64
C ARG A 98 2.30 10.15 -10.34
N ASN A 99 1.63 9.62 -11.35
CA ASN A 99 0.57 10.29 -12.11
C ASN A 99 -0.83 10.11 -11.47
N HIS A 100 -0.94 9.43 -10.33
CA HIS A 100 -2.22 9.28 -9.66
C HIS A 100 -2.75 10.66 -9.20
N PRO A 101 -4.06 10.94 -9.31
CA PRO A 101 -4.63 12.23 -8.88
C PRO A 101 -4.38 12.59 -7.40
N PHE A 102 -4.00 11.61 -6.58
CA PHE A 102 -3.60 11.86 -5.19
C PHE A 102 -2.32 12.70 -5.10
N PHE A 103 -1.43 12.59 -6.08
CA PHE A 103 -0.18 13.35 -6.17
C PHE A 103 -0.25 14.51 -7.16
N GLU A 104 -1.45 14.94 -7.53
CA GLU A 104 -1.63 16.09 -8.41
C GLU A 104 -0.94 17.33 -7.80
N GLY A 105 -0.13 18.01 -8.62
CA GLY A 105 0.64 19.18 -8.20
C GLY A 105 2.01 18.89 -7.58
N ILE A 106 2.39 17.62 -7.36
CA ILE A 106 3.72 17.26 -6.89
C ILE A 106 4.74 17.31 -8.03
N ASN A 107 5.77 18.14 -7.87
CA ASN A 107 6.95 18.11 -8.74
C ASN A 107 7.99 17.12 -8.18
N TRP A 108 7.97 15.90 -8.71
CA TRP A 108 8.84 14.79 -8.32
C TRP A 108 10.33 15.03 -8.53
N GLU A 109 10.73 15.92 -9.46
CA GLU A 109 12.15 16.21 -9.71
C GLU A 109 12.75 17.08 -8.61
N SER A 110 11.94 17.96 -8.02
CA SER A 110 12.36 18.93 -7.00
C SER A 110 12.02 18.51 -5.57
N ILE A 111 11.47 17.32 -5.37
CA ILE A 111 10.93 16.90 -4.07
C ILE A 111 11.97 16.93 -2.94
N TRP A 112 13.24 16.68 -3.27
CA TRP A 112 14.35 16.68 -2.31
C TRP A 112 14.78 18.08 -1.88
N ASP A 113 14.45 19.10 -2.66
CA ASP A 113 14.80 20.50 -2.41
C ASP A 113 13.67 21.28 -1.75
N GLN A 114 12.47 20.70 -1.68
CA GLN A 114 11.31 21.32 -1.05
C GLN A 114 11.41 21.22 0.48
N THR A 115 11.00 22.28 1.18
CA THR A 115 10.87 22.22 2.64
C THR A 115 9.64 21.38 3.00
N PRO A 116 9.78 20.33 3.82
CA PRO A 116 8.63 19.56 4.28
C PRO A 116 7.62 20.46 5.00
N PRO A 117 6.31 20.23 4.81
CA PRO A 117 5.25 21.01 5.44
C PRO A 117 5.19 20.86 6.96
#